data_AF-A0AAD2AAE0-F1
#
_entry.id   AF-A0AAD2AAE0-F1
#
_cell.length_a   1.000
_cell.length_b   1.000
_cell.length_c   1.000
_cell.angle_alpha   90.00
_cell.angle_beta   90.00
_cell.angle_gamma   90.00
#
_symmetry.space_group_name_H-M   'P 1'
#
loop_
_entity.id
_entity.type
_entity.pdbx_description
1 polymer ?
#
loop_
_entity_poly.entity_id
_entity_poly.type
_entity_poly.pdbx_seq_one_letter_code
_entity_poly.pdbx_strand_id
1 'polypeptide(L)'
;MDFSPTGSHASGIRCTADMNGQCPNELKAPEGCNNTCKTFKTYEYCCNSGNFGPTNYSKFFKDRWPNAYSYPKDDQTSMFTCPRGTNCRVVFCPGATTFLP
;
A
#
# COMPACT_ATOMS: atom_id res chain seq x y z
N MET A 1 -0.34 6.48 -5.55
CA MET A 1 1.13 6.58 -5.69
C MET A 1 1.56 5.68 -6.85
N ASP A 2 2.57 6.09 -7.60
CA ASP A 2 3.33 5.23 -8.51
C ASP A 2 4.80 5.26 -8.06
N PHE A 3 5.40 4.08 -7.98
CA PHE A 3 6.82 3.88 -7.71
C PHE A 3 7.37 2.99 -8.83
N SER A 4 8.03 3.60 -9.81
CA SER A 4 8.46 2.92 -11.03
C SER A 4 9.95 3.16 -11.30
N PRO A 5 10.71 2.14 -11.73
CA PRO A 5 12.06 2.33 -12.22
C PRO A 5 12.05 3.09 -13.56
N THR A 6 12.99 4.01 -13.74
CA THR A 6 13.13 4.78 -14.97
C THR A 6 14.08 4.07 -15.93
N GLY A 7 13.53 3.26 -16.83
CA GLY A 7 14.28 2.46 -17.81
C GLY A 7 13.37 1.55 -18.63
N SER A 8 13.96 0.76 -19.52
CA SER A 8 13.21 -0.06 -20.50
C SER A 8 12.65 -1.39 -19.97
N HIS A 9 12.92 -1.78 -18.72
CA HIS A 9 12.68 -3.16 -18.24
C HIS A 9 12.20 -3.30 -16.78
N ALA A 10 11.17 -2.57 -16.33
CA ALA A 10 10.40 -3.05 -15.19
C ALA A 10 9.00 -2.43 -15.03
N SER A 11 8.07 -3.28 -14.61
CA SER A 11 6.76 -2.89 -14.07
C SER A 11 6.94 -2.15 -12.75
N GLY A 12 6.36 -0.95 -12.63
CA GLY A 12 6.32 -0.21 -11.37
C GLY A 12 5.23 -0.72 -10.41
N ILE A 13 5.39 -0.37 -9.13
CA ILE A 13 4.33 -0.50 -8.12
C ILE A 13 3.42 0.72 -8.25
N ARG A 14 2.24 0.54 -8.83
CA ARG A 14 1.21 1.57 -8.85
C ARG A 14 0.05 1.17 -7.96
N CYS A 15 -0.49 2.14 -7.24
CA CYS A 15 -1.92 2.12 -7.00
C CYS A 15 -2.53 3.52 -7.02
N THR A 16 -3.78 3.53 -7.42
CA THR A 16 -4.63 4.70 -7.68
C THR A 16 -6.05 4.50 -7.16
N ALA A 17 -6.33 3.37 -6.50
CA ALA A 17 -7.61 3.12 -5.86
C ALA A 17 -7.85 4.14 -4.73
N ASP A 18 -9.08 4.65 -4.65
CA ASP A 18 -9.48 5.57 -3.60
C ASP A 18 -9.59 4.83 -2.26
N MET A 19 -8.55 4.96 -1.45
CA MET A 19 -8.48 4.39 -0.10
C MET A 19 -9.14 5.27 0.96
N ASN A 20 -9.38 6.54 0.66
CA ASN A 20 -9.93 7.48 1.63
C ASN A 20 -11.46 7.40 1.62
N GLY A 21 -12.09 7.42 0.44
CA GLY A 21 -13.53 7.24 0.29
C GLY A 21 -14.00 5.82 0.61
N GLN A 22 -13.20 4.79 0.29
CA GLN A 22 -13.54 3.38 0.60
C GLN A 22 -13.05 2.90 1.97
N CYS A 23 -12.36 3.73 2.76
CA CYS A 23 -11.80 3.32 4.05
C CYS A 23 -12.88 2.71 4.98
N PRO A 24 -12.63 1.56 5.63
CA PRO A 24 -13.50 1.04 6.69
C PRO A 24 -13.66 2.09 7.80
N ASN A 25 -14.85 2.19 8.40
CA ASN A 25 -15.16 3.27 9.34
C ASN A 25 -14.23 3.25 10.57
N GLU A 26 -13.79 2.06 10.98
CA GLU A 26 -12.86 1.79 12.06
C GLU A 26 -11.44 2.30 11.76
N LEU A 27 -11.09 2.47 10.48
CA LEU A 27 -9.76 2.89 10.03
C LEU A 27 -9.73 4.35 9.53
N LYS A 28 -10.87 5.04 9.44
CA LYS A 28 -10.93 6.44 9.00
C LYS A 28 -10.14 7.37 9.92
N ALA A 29 -9.39 8.29 9.32
CA ALA A 29 -8.64 9.35 9.97
C ALA A 29 -8.87 10.68 9.22
N PRO A 30 -8.62 11.84 9.85
CA PRO A 30 -8.87 13.15 9.23
C PRO A 30 -8.19 13.37 7.87
N GLU A 31 -7.01 12.77 7.66
CA GLU A 31 -6.21 12.91 6.43
C GLU A 31 -6.06 11.60 5.64
N GLY A 32 -6.87 10.57 5.93
CA GLY A 32 -6.92 9.35 5.11
C GLY A 32 -7.30 8.08 5.86
N CYS A 33 -6.76 6.94 5.44
CA CYS A 33 -7.04 5.63 6.03
C CYS A 33 -5.85 5.11 6.85
N ASN A 34 -6.03 4.89 8.15
CA ASN A 34 -5.01 4.32 9.04
C ASN A 34 -4.80 2.83 8.76
N ASN A 35 -3.59 2.34 9.07
CA ASN A 35 -3.36 0.90 9.19
C ASN A 35 -3.96 0.36 10.50
N THR A 36 -4.26 -0.94 10.51
CA THR A 36 -4.88 -1.64 11.64
C THR A 36 -4.05 -1.59 12.92
N CYS A 37 -2.72 -1.69 12.84
CA CYS A 37 -1.85 -1.61 14.01
C CYS A 37 -1.99 -0.27 14.73
N LYS A 38 -2.03 0.85 14.00
CA LYS A 38 -2.17 2.21 14.56
C LYS A 38 -3.52 2.41 15.24
N THR A 39 -4.60 1.87 14.66
CA THR A 39 -5.96 1.92 15.22
C THR A 39 -6.10 1.00 16.43
N PHE A 40 -5.94 -0.32 16.24
CA PHE A 40 -6.32 -1.32 17.22
C PHE A 40 -5.24 -1.62 18.26
N LYS A 41 -3.95 -1.44 17.90
CA LYS A 41 -2.78 -1.67 18.75
C LYS A 41 -2.69 -3.08 19.37
N THR A 42 -3.44 -4.04 18.83
CA THR A 42 -3.38 -5.45 19.26
C THR A 42 -2.23 -6.18 18.58
N TYR A 43 -1.85 -7.30 19.18
CA TYR A 43 -0.82 -8.19 18.63
C TYR A 43 -1.13 -8.62 17.20
N GLU A 44 -2.35 -9.09 16.96
CA GLU A 44 -2.85 -9.60 15.67
C GLU A 44 -2.56 -8.64 14.50
N TYR A 45 -2.74 -7.34 14.73
CA TYR A 45 -2.57 -6.31 13.71
C TYR A 45 -1.16 -5.71 13.66
N CYS A 46 -0.42 -5.70 14.78
CA CYS A 46 0.92 -5.14 14.86
C CYS A 46 2.07 -6.14 14.60
N CYS A 47 1.78 -7.44 14.53
CA CYS A 47 2.77 -8.49 14.23
C CYS A 47 3.95 -8.58 15.24
N ASN A 48 3.74 -8.21 16.50
CA ASN A 48 4.83 -8.03 17.48
C ASN A 48 5.46 -9.33 18.05
N SER A 49 4.74 -10.45 18.19
CA SER A 49 5.35 -11.81 18.26
C SER A 49 4.33 -12.96 18.08
N GLY A 50 4.78 -14.14 17.68
CA GLY A 50 3.90 -15.28 17.41
C GLY A 50 3.48 -15.38 15.94
N ASN A 51 2.39 -16.12 15.67
CA ASN A 51 1.95 -16.40 14.30
C ASN A 51 0.88 -15.41 13.85
N PHE A 52 1.13 -14.74 12.71
CA PHE A 52 0.27 -13.71 12.14
C PHE A 52 0.04 -14.00 10.66
N GLY A 53 -1.17 -13.69 10.18
CA GLY A 53 -1.58 -13.92 8.81
C GLY A 53 -2.51 -12.82 8.29
N PRO A 54 -3.04 -12.96 7.06
CA PRO A 54 -3.90 -11.95 6.45
C PRO A 54 -5.25 -11.85 7.18
N THR A 55 -5.53 -10.65 7.68
CA THR A 55 -6.79 -10.28 8.34
C THR A 55 -7.80 -9.75 7.32
N ASN A 56 -9.07 -9.58 7.72
CA ASN A 56 -10.08 -9.00 6.83
C ASN A 56 -9.71 -7.59 6.36
N TYR A 57 -9.08 -6.79 7.22
CA TYR A 57 -8.58 -5.48 6.87
C TYR A 57 -7.38 -5.55 5.91
N SER A 58 -6.37 -6.40 6.15
CA SER A 58 -5.24 -6.49 5.22
C SER A 58 -5.69 -6.98 3.83
N LYS A 59 -6.65 -7.91 3.77
CA LYS A 59 -7.31 -8.29 2.50
C LYS A 59 -7.98 -7.09 1.82
N PHE A 60 -8.75 -6.27 2.55
CA PHE A 60 -9.33 -5.03 2.01
C PHE A 60 -8.28 -4.11 1.35
N PHE A 61 -7.10 -3.93 1.97
CA PHE A 61 -6.00 -3.18 1.37
C PHE A 61 -5.44 -3.90 0.13
N LYS A 62 -5.24 -5.21 0.22
CA LYS A 62 -4.62 -6.03 -0.82
C LYS A 62 -5.45 -6.15 -2.09
N ASP A 63 -6.75 -6.33 -1.96
CA ASP A 63 -7.70 -6.42 -3.09
C ASP A 63 -7.68 -5.16 -3.97
N ARG A 64 -7.35 -4.01 -3.35
CA ARG A 64 -7.26 -2.70 -4.01
C ARG A 64 -5.83 -2.36 -4.42
N TRP A 65 -4.82 -2.84 -3.69
CA TRP A 65 -3.40 -2.57 -3.89
C TRP A 65 -2.63 -3.90 -3.94
N PRO A 66 -2.78 -4.74 -4.99
CA PRO A 66 -2.19 -6.09 -5.02
C PRO A 66 -0.67 -6.07 -4.85
N ASN A 67 -0.02 -5.02 -5.35
CA ASN A 67 1.44 -4.85 -5.35
C ASN A 67 1.97 -4.10 -4.12
N ALA A 68 1.13 -3.76 -3.13
CA ALA A 68 1.55 -3.05 -1.93
C ALA A 68 1.45 -3.94 -0.68
N TYR A 69 2.32 -3.65 0.29
CA TYR A 69 2.29 -4.30 1.60
C TYR A 69 0.98 -3.98 2.34
N SER A 70 0.19 -5.01 2.57
CA SER A 70 -1.07 -4.93 3.34
C SER A 70 -0.93 -5.39 4.79
N TYR A 71 0.12 -6.17 5.10
CA TYR A 71 0.53 -6.56 6.46
C TYR A 71 2.04 -6.86 6.50
N PRO A 72 2.69 -6.98 7.68
CA PRO A 72 4.15 -7.04 7.79
C PRO A 72 4.88 -8.25 7.18
N LYS A 73 4.16 -9.31 6.75
CA LYS A 73 4.74 -10.50 6.09
C LYS A 73 4.17 -10.70 4.67
N ASP A 74 3.80 -9.61 3.99
CA ASP A 74 3.20 -9.61 2.65
C ASP A 74 4.26 -9.59 1.51
N ASP A 75 5.46 -10.12 1.77
CA ASP A 75 6.62 -9.99 0.88
C ASP A 75 6.40 -10.59 -0.52
N GLN A 76 5.74 -11.75 -0.58
CA GLN A 76 5.59 -12.57 -1.81
C GLN A 76 4.94 -11.81 -2.98
N THR A 77 4.13 -10.80 -2.69
CA THR A 77 3.39 -10.01 -3.70
C THR A 77 3.66 -8.50 -3.60
N SER A 78 4.49 -8.07 -2.65
CA SER A 78 4.77 -6.65 -2.38
C SER A 78 6.24 -6.28 -2.49
N MET A 79 7.16 -7.25 -2.52
CA MET A 79 8.59 -7.00 -2.64
C MET A 79 9.03 -7.06 -4.11
N PHE A 80 9.51 -5.93 -4.62
CA PHE A 80 10.00 -5.80 -6.00
C PHE A 80 11.50 -5.48 -5.97
N THR A 81 12.29 -6.24 -6.72
CA THR A 81 13.74 -6.04 -6.82
C THR A 81 14.09 -5.48 -8.20
N CYS A 82 15.05 -4.56 -8.23
CA CYS A 82 15.60 -3.98 -9.45
C CYS A 82 17.13 -4.15 -9.46
N PRO A 83 17.78 -4.20 -10.63
CA PRO A 83 19.24 -4.24 -10.73
C PRO A 83 19.90 -3.08 -9.97
N ARG A 84 21.07 -3.32 -9.37
CA ARG A 84 21.82 -2.28 -8.66
C ARG A 84 22.20 -1.16 -9.62
N GLY A 85 21.92 0.09 -9.24
CA GLY A 85 22.09 1.27 -10.10
C GLY A 85 20.86 1.64 -10.93
N THR A 86 19.73 0.94 -10.76
CA THR A 86 18.45 1.36 -11.34
C THR A 86 17.97 2.68 -10.71
N ASN A 87 17.72 3.67 -11.54
CA ASN A 87 17.06 4.91 -11.14
C ASN A 87 15.55 4.68 -10.95
N CYS A 88 14.93 5.34 -9.97
CA CYS A 88 13.50 5.21 -9.68
C CYS A 88 12.79 6.57 -9.65
N ARG A 89 11.52 6.58 -10.03
CA ARG A 89 10.60 7.72 -9.98
C ARG A 89 9.48 7.43 -9.00
N VAL A 90 9.13 8.46 -8.22
CA VAL A 90 7.96 8.46 -7.33
C VAL A 90 6.96 9.49 -7.85
N VAL A 91 5.69 9.11 -7.96
CA VAL A 91 4.60 10.00 -8.39
C VAL A 91 3.46 9.93 -7.39
N PHE A 92 3.11 11.09 -6.82
CA PHE A 92 1.89 11.25 -6.05
C PHE A 92 0.71 11.50 -7.01
N CYS A 93 -0.46 10.94 -6.69
CA CYS A 93 -1.68 11.03 -7.51
C CYS A 93 -1.49 10.77 -9.04
N PRO A 94 -0.83 9.66 -9.46
CA PRO A 94 -0.54 9.39 -10.86
C PRO A 94 -1.83 9.15 -11.65
N GLY A 95 -2.12 10.02 -12.62
CA GLY A 95 -3.35 9.97 -13.41
C GLY A 95 -4.54 10.71 -12.79
N ALA A 96 -4.34 11.42 -11.67
CA ALA A 96 -5.27 12.49 -11.31
C ALA A 96 -5.12 13.61 -12.34
N THR A 97 -6.11 13.75 -13.22
CA THR A 97 -6.26 14.96 -14.03
C THR A 97 -6.37 16.13 -13.06
N THR A 98 -5.50 17.12 -13.21
CA THR A 98 -5.62 18.39 -12.50
C THR A 98 -6.91 19.08 -12.94
N PHE A 99 -7.97 18.88 -12.17
CA PHE A 99 -9.03 19.87 -12.01
C PHE A 99 -8.41 21.07 -11.27
N LEU A 100 -7.65 21.86 -12.02
CA LEU A 100 -7.46 23.27 -11.70
C LEU A 100 -8.83 23.94 -11.90
N PRO A 101 -9.41 24.58 -10.87
CA PRO A 101 -10.49 25.53 -11.07
C PRO A 101 -9.99 26.80 -11.80
#